data_AF-A0A371HT61-F1
#
_entry.id   AF-A0A371HT61-F1
#
_cell.length_a   1.000
_cell.length_b   1.000
_cell.length_c   1.000
_cell.angle_alpha   90.00
_cell.angle_beta   90.00
_cell.angle_gamma   90.00
#
_symmetry.space_group_name_H-M   'P 1'
#
loop_
_entity.id
_entity.type
_entity.pdbx_description
1 polymer ?
#
loop_
_entity_poly.entity_id
_entity_poly.type
_entity_poly.pdbx_seq_one_letter_code
_entity_poly.pdbx_strand_id
1 'polypeptide(L)'
;MGSVSTFNFVLFFLVQCWCLPASALKTYIVHMEDTNMPSIFSKQSDWYSQCLQSLSSITDTVIPLIYSYTNAFTGFAAPLSDEQVQELLKFSAVLGVFEDMLYHLQTTRTPHFLGLETPTGLWEGHTTQNLNQASQDVIIGVLDSGVWPESPSFNDAGMPEIPARWRGECETSPDFPPKLCNKKLIGARSFSEGFRMASIGDTQELVKSARDLNGHGTHTASTAAGSAVANASLLDRWGRNLGP
;
A
#
# COMPACT_ATOMS: atom_id res chain seq x y z
N MET A 1 65.17 -20.19 -53.63
CA MET A 1 64.07 -21.17 -53.62
C MET A 1 63.61 -21.30 -52.17
N GLY A 2 62.32 -21.02 -51.94
CA GLY A 2 61.79 -20.52 -50.65
C GLY A 2 61.70 -21.53 -49.52
N SER A 3 61.90 -21.03 -48.30
CA SER A 3 61.61 -21.71 -47.03
C SER A 3 60.12 -21.58 -46.71
N VAL A 4 59.41 -22.69 -46.55
CA VAL A 4 58.00 -22.73 -46.18
C VAL A 4 57.90 -22.72 -44.66
N SER A 5 57.48 -21.61 -44.08
CA SER A 5 57.18 -21.48 -42.66
C SER A 5 55.77 -22.04 -42.39
N THR A 6 55.69 -23.16 -41.67
CA THR A 6 54.43 -23.73 -41.21
C THR A 6 53.94 -22.99 -39.96
N PHE A 7 52.89 -22.19 -40.11
CA PHE A 7 52.21 -21.51 -39.01
C PHE A 7 51.28 -22.49 -38.28
N ASN A 8 51.60 -22.85 -37.04
CA ASN A 8 50.70 -23.59 -36.16
C ASN A 8 49.57 -22.66 -35.69
N PHE A 9 48.35 -22.92 -36.12
CA PHE A 9 47.15 -22.22 -35.65
C PHE A 9 46.67 -22.89 -34.35
N VAL A 10 47.05 -22.34 -33.20
CA VAL A 10 46.50 -22.74 -31.90
C VAL A 10 45.10 -22.14 -31.78
N LEU A 11 44.07 -22.98 -31.87
CA LEU A 11 42.69 -22.57 -31.63
C LEU A 11 42.52 -22.28 -30.13
N PHE A 12 42.58 -21.00 -29.74
CA PHE A 12 42.16 -20.57 -28.41
C PHE A 12 40.63 -20.65 -28.35
N PHE A 13 40.09 -21.71 -27.76
CA PHE A 13 38.69 -21.74 -27.32
C PHE A 13 38.55 -20.74 -26.16
N LEU A 14 38.19 -19.50 -26.48
CA LEU A 14 37.64 -18.57 -25.51
C LEU A 14 36.32 -19.17 -25.04
N VAL A 15 36.36 -19.86 -23.90
CA VAL A 15 35.16 -20.16 -23.11
C VAL A 15 34.63 -18.81 -22.66
N GLN A 16 33.79 -18.19 -23.50
CA GLN A 16 32.93 -17.12 -23.04
C GLN A 16 31.97 -17.77 -22.05
N CYS A 17 32.27 -17.59 -20.76
CA CYS A 17 31.34 -17.83 -19.69
C CYS A 17 30.22 -16.80 -19.90
N TRP A 18 29.13 -17.21 -20.53
CA TRP A 18 27.91 -16.43 -20.55
C TRP A 18 27.36 -16.52 -19.13
N CYS A 19 27.83 -15.66 -18.23
CA CYS A 19 27.12 -15.37 -17.01
C CYS A 19 25.78 -14.79 -17.43
N LEU A 20 24.74 -15.62 -17.47
CA LEU A 20 23.37 -15.13 -17.51
C LEU A 20 23.23 -14.17 -16.32
N PRO A 21 22.79 -12.92 -16.54
CA PRO A 21 22.55 -12.02 -15.42
C PRO A 21 21.50 -12.68 -14.52
N ALA A 22 21.79 -12.78 -13.22
CA ALA A 22 20.82 -13.24 -12.25
C ALA A 22 19.54 -12.41 -12.42
N SER A 23 18.38 -13.09 -12.54
CA SER A 23 17.10 -12.40 -12.70
C SER A 23 16.91 -11.41 -11.54
N ALA A 24 16.56 -10.17 -11.88
CA ALA A 24 16.25 -9.16 -10.88
C ALA A 24 15.05 -9.64 -10.03
N LEU A 25 15.11 -9.40 -8.72
CA LEU A 25 13.99 -9.69 -7.84
C LEU A 25 12.87 -8.67 -8.07
N LYS A 26 11.64 -9.16 -8.13
CA LYS A 26 10.43 -8.33 -8.16
C LYS A 26 9.51 -8.74 -7.02
N THR A 27 8.69 -7.82 -6.53
CA THR A 27 7.69 -8.16 -5.51
C THR A 27 6.49 -8.82 -6.17
N TYR A 28 6.06 -9.96 -5.61
CA TYR A 28 4.88 -10.68 -6.06
C TYR A 28 3.91 -10.90 -4.90
N ILE A 29 2.61 -10.87 -5.22
CA ILE A 29 1.51 -11.27 -4.35
C ILE A 29 1.11 -12.69 -4.75
N VAL A 30 1.18 -13.61 -3.79
CA VAL A 30 0.90 -15.04 -3.96
C VAL A 30 -0.42 -15.36 -3.30
N HIS A 31 -1.36 -15.89 -4.07
CA HIS A 31 -2.65 -16.39 -3.59
C HIS A 31 -2.52 -17.86 -3.19
N MET A 32 -2.89 -18.17 -1.95
CA MET A 32 -2.76 -19.49 -1.36
C MET A 32 -4.13 -20.09 -1.03
N GLU A 33 -4.26 -21.39 -1.26
CA GLU A 33 -5.39 -22.19 -0.80
C GLU A 33 -5.18 -22.62 0.65
N ASP A 34 -5.82 -21.91 1.58
CA ASP A 34 -5.63 -22.12 3.02
C ASP A 34 -6.11 -23.48 3.54
N THR A 35 -7.04 -24.13 2.85
CA THR A 35 -7.49 -25.49 3.22
C THR A 35 -6.38 -26.52 3.11
N ASN A 36 -5.32 -26.21 2.36
CA ASN A 36 -4.14 -27.07 2.21
C ASN A 36 -3.03 -26.74 3.23
N MET A 37 -3.27 -25.83 4.18
CA MET A 37 -2.29 -25.53 5.22
C MET A 37 -2.02 -26.79 6.07
N PRO A 38 -0.76 -27.26 6.14
CA PRO A 38 -0.43 -28.43 6.95
C PRO A 38 -0.72 -28.19 8.44
N SER A 39 -1.29 -29.18 9.12
CA SER A 39 -1.70 -29.09 10.53
C SER A 39 -0.55 -28.87 11.53
N ILE A 40 0.71 -29.01 11.08
CA ILE A 40 1.90 -28.69 11.88
C ILE A 40 2.04 -27.18 12.11
N PHE A 41 1.46 -26.35 11.24
CA PHE A 41 1.50 -24.89 11.40
C PHE A 41 0.29 -24.40 12.20
N SER A 42 0.56 -23.56 13.19
CA SER A 42 -0.49 -22.88 13.96
C SER A 42 -0.89 -21.52 13.36
N LYS A 43 -0.01 -20.94 12.53
CA LYS A 43 -0.23 -19.68 11.83
C LYS A 43 0.15 -19.81 10.36
N GLN A 44 -0.65 -19.19 9.50
CA GLN A 44 -0.42 -19.14 8.06
C GLN A 44 0.92 -18.46 7.72
N SER A 45 1.29 -17.41 8.46
CA SER A 45 2.58 -16.72 8.29
C SER A 45 3.79 -17.66 8.44
N ASP A 46 3.71 -18.64 9.35
CA ASP A 46 4.80 -19.59 9.60
C ASP A 46 4.90 -20.58 8.45
N TRP A 47 3.75 -21.03 7.93
CA TRP A 47 3.69 -21.87 6.73
C TRP A 47 4.25 -21.15 5.51
N TYR A 48 3.86 -19.89 5.27
CA TYR A 48 4.36 -19.08 4.17
C TYR A 48 5.87 -18.83 4.29
N SER A 49 6.36 -18.56 5.50
CA SER A 49 7.80 -18.41 5.77
C SER A 49 8.57 -19.70 5.43
N GLN A 50 8.03 -20.87 5.78
CA GLN A 50 8.64 -22.15 5.42
C GLN A 50 8.65 -22.39 3.91
N CYS A 51 7.57 -22.01 3.21
CA CYS A 51 7.50 -22.07 1.75
C CYS A 51 8.62 -21.21 1.12
N LEU A 52 8.78 -19.97 1.57
CA LEU A 52 9.84 -19.06 1.11
C LEU A 52 11.26 -19.58 1.41
N GLN A 53 11.47 -20.22 2.56
CA GLN A 53 12.75 -20.85 2.89
C GLN A 53 13.11 -21.98 1.92
N SER A 54 12.12 -22.77 1.48
CA SER A 54 12.37 -23.83 0.50
C SER A 54 12.87 -23.28 -0.85
N LEU A 55 12.33 -22.13 -1.26
CA LEU A 55 12.71 -21.44 -2.49
C LEU A 55 14.07 -20.72 -2.39
N SER A 56 14.52 -20.39 -1.18
CA SER A 56 15.79 -19.69 -0.95
C SER A 56 17.01 -20.48 -1.45
N SER A 57 16.89 -21.82 -1.53
CA SER A 57 17.93 -22.73 -2.07
C SER A 57 18.15 -22.63 -3.58
N ILE A 58 17.22 -22.03 -4.33
CA ILE A 58 17.29 -21.94 -5.80
C ILE A 58 18.33 -20.89 -6.21
N THR A 59 18.42 -19.81 -5.44
CA THR A 59 19.23 -18.61 -5.75
C THR A 59 20.24 -18.28 -4.65
N ASP A 60 20.34 -19.11 -3.60
CA ASP A 60 21.13 -18.86 -2.39
C ASP A 60 20.84 -17.50 -1.74
N THR A 61 19.60 -17.01 -1.83
CA THR A 61 19.16 -15.74 -1.25
C THR A 61 18.02 -15.94 -0.27
N VAL A 62 18.14 -15.33 0.91
CA VAL A 62 17.07 -15.34 1.91
C VAL A 62 15.91 -14.49 1.41
N ILE A 63 14.73 -15.09 1.30
CA ILE A 63 13.53 -14.41 0.83
C ILE A 63 12.70 -13.93 2.04
N PRO A 64 12.59 -12.61 2.28
CA PRO A 64 11.76 -12.09 3.35
C PRO A 64 10.27 -12.18 3.01
N LEU A 65 9.46 -12.54 4.01
CA LEU A 65 8.01 -12.36 3.97
C LEU A 65 7.69 -10.88 4.18
N ILE A 66 7.10 -10.22 3.18
CA ILE A 66 6.73 -8.79 3.25
C ILE A 66 5.41 -8.62 3.99
N TYR A 67 4.37 -9.32 3.54
CA TYR A 67 3.04 -9.31 4.15
C TYR A 67 2.43 -10.71 4.15
N SER A 68 1.54 -10.96 5.11
CA SER A 68 0.67 -12.12 5.18
C SER A 68 -0.78 -11.63 5.18
N TYR A 69 -1.60 -12.14 4.28
CA TYR A 69 -2.99 -11.78 4.10
C TYR A 69 -3.88 -12.93 4.55
N THR A 70 -4.91 -12.63 5.35
CA THR A 70 -5.76 -13.68 5.97
C THR A 70 -7.25 -13.37 5.98
N ASN A 71 -7.68 -12.17 5.59
CA ASN A 71 -9.06 -11.71 5.74
C ASN A 71 -9.83 -11.63 4.41
N ALA A 72 -9.45 -10.70 3.53
CA ALA A 72 -10.09 -10.50 2.23
C ALA A 72 -9.42 -11.32 1.10
N PHE A 73 -8.20 -11.78 1.37
CA PHE A 73 -7.34 -12.53 0.48
C PHE A 73 -6.45 -13.39 1.36
N THR A 74 -6.12 -14.59 0.90
CA THR A 74 -5.32 -15.57 1.63
C THR A 74 -4.00 -15.79 0.92
N GLY A 75 -2.88 -15.49 1.57
CA GLY A 75 -1.58 -15.64 0.96
C GLY A 75 -0.56 -14.62 1.45
N PHE A 76 0.42 -14.29 0.62
CA PHE A 76 1.54 -13.46 1.06
C PHE A 76 2.15 -12.61 -0.05
N ALA A 77 2.97 -11.63 0.34
CA ALA A 77 3.84 -10.89 -0.58
C ALA A 77 5.32 -11.16 -0.27
N ALA A 78 6.13 -11.33 -1.32
CA ALA A 78 7.56 -11.59 -1.20
C ALA A 78 8.33 -11.12 -2.45
N PRO A 79 9.62 -10.78 -2.34
CA PRO A 79 10.47 -10.53 -3.50
C PRO A 79 10.95 -11.86 -4.09
N LEU A 80 10.62 -12.16 -5.33
CA LEU A 80 10.95 -13.41 -6.01
C LEU A 80 11.65 -13.15 -7.35
N SER A 81 12.54 -14.07 -7.73
CA SER A 81 13.07 -14.14 -9.10
C SER A 81 12.10 -14.92 -10.00
N ASP A 82 12.27 -14.81 -11.32
CA ASP A 82 11.43 -15.53 -12.28
C ASP A 82 11.55 -17.05 -12.06
N GLU A 83 12.74 -17.57 -11.73
CA GLU A 83 12.96 -18.99 -11.42
C GLU A 83 12.21 -19.42 -10.15
N GLN A 84 12.23 -18.59 -9.10
CA GLN A 84 11.49 -18.86 -7.86
C GLN A 84 9.98 -18.84 -8.07
N VAL A 85 9.47 -17.95 -8.93
CA VAL A 85 8.05 -17.93 -9.33
C VAL A 85 7.67 -19.21 -10.07
N GLN A 86 8.50 -19.67 -11.02
CA GLN A 86 8.24 -20.91 -11.75
C GLN A 86 8.22 -22.14 -10.83
N GLU A 87 9.08 -22.17 -9.82
CA GLU A 87 9.04 -23.24 -8.83
C GLU A 87 7.80 -23.15 -7.92
N LEU A 88 7.46 -21.94 -7.47
CA LEU A 88 6.30 -21.70 -6.62
C LEU A 88 4.98 -22.11 -7.31
N LEU A 89 4.83 -21.87 -8.61
CA LEU A 89 3.65 -22.26 -9.39
C LEU A 89 3.41 -23.78 -9.45
N LYS A 90 4.40 -24.61 -9.09
CA LYS A 90 4.27 -26.07 -9.00
C LYS A 90 3.62 -26.53 -7.69
N PHE A 91 3.56 -25.67 -6.68
CA PHE A 91 2.97 -26.01 -5.39
C PHE A 91 1.44 -26.05 -5.53
N SER A 92 0.84 -27.19 -5.19
CA SER A 92 -0.62 -27.39 -5.33
C SER A 92 -1.46 -26.43 -4.48
N ALA A 93 -0.87 -25.83 -3.45
CA ALA A 93 -1.53 -24.83 -2.61
C ALA A 93 -1.49 -23.41 -3.20
N VAL A 94 -0.77 -23.17 -4.30
CA VAL A 94 -0.68 -21.86 -4.95
C VAL A 94 -1.78 -21.74 -5.99
N LEU A 95 -2.69 -20.79 -5.77
CA LEU A 95 -3.82 -20.51 -6.66
C LEU A 95 -3.46 -19.46 -7.74
N GLY A 96 -2.45 -18.62 -7.47
CA GLY A 96 -2.01 -17.59 -8.40
C GLY A 96 -0.82 -16.80 -7.87
N VAL A 97 -0.04 -16.22 -8.79
CA VAL A 97 1.10 -15.35 -8.49
C VAL A 97 0.98 -14.11 -9.37
N PHE A 98 0.98 -12.93 -8.75
CA PHE A 98 0.73 -11.65 -9.40
C PHE A 98 1.88 -10.68 -9.10
N GLU A 99 2.47 -10.07 -10.12
CA GLU A 99 3.48 -9.02 -9.92
C GLU A 99 2.86 -7.80 -9.22
N ASP A 100 3.50 -7.30 -8.17
CA ASP A 100 3.09 -6.08 -7.48
C ASP A 100 3.44 -4.86 -8.33
N MET A 101 2.48 -3.94 -8.48
CA MET A 101 2.57 -2.82 -9.41
C MET A 101 2.41 -1.49 -8.68
N LEU A 102 3.30 -0.55 -9.00
CA LEU A 102 3.21 0.81 -8.46
C LEU A 102 2.08 1.59 -9.14
N TYR A 103 1.13 2.07 -8.34
CA TYR A 103 0.08 2.99 -8.78
C TYR A 103 0.38 4.42 -8.34
N HIS A 104 -0.01 5.38 -9.17
CA HIS A 104 0.17 6.81 -8.89
C HIS A 104 -1.15 7.44 -8.42
N LEU A 105 -1.05 8.40 -7.50
CA LEU A 105 -2.19 9.17 -7.01
C LEU A 105 -2.88 9.91 -8.15
N GLN A 106 -4.21 9.84 -8.19
CA GLN A 106 -5.04 10.49 -9.20
C GLN A 106 -6.14 11.32 -8.52
N THR A 107 -6.19 12.63 -8.79
CA THR A 107 -7.21 13.54 -8.23
C THR A 107 -8.22 14.04 -9.26
N THR A 108 -8.23 13.50 -10.48
CA THR A 108 -8.65 14.36 -11.61
C THR A 108 -10.12 14.79 -11.62
N ARG A 109 -11.07 14.16 -10.90
CA ARG A 109 -12.51 14.45 -11.06
C ARG A 109 -13.45 14.17 -9.86
N THR A 110 -13.02 14.23 -8.61
CA THR A 110 -13.86 13.76 -7.47
C THR A 110 -15.26 14.40 -7.37
N PRO A 111 -15.46 15.73 -7.52
CA PRO A 111 -16.81 16.32 -7.43
C PRO A 111 -17.73 15.95 -8.61
N HIS A 112 -17.18 15.89 -9.83
CA HIS A 112 -17.91 15.49 -11.04
C HIS A 112 -18.26 14.00 -11.02
N PHE A 113 -17.31 13.15 -10.63
CA PHE A 113 -17.49 11.71 -10.48
C PHE A 113 -18.56 11.35 -9.45
N LEU A 114 -18.62 12.10 -8.34
CA LEU A 114 -19.60 11.89 -7.28
C LEU A 114 -20.93 12.61 -7.53
N GLY A 115 -21.11 13.30 -8.66
CA GLY A 115 -22.35 14.01 -8.99
C GLY A 115 -22.69 15.16 -8.03
N LEU A 116 -21.69 15.74 -7.36
CA LEU A 116 -21.86 16.79 -6.34
C LEU A 116 -21.95 18.20 -6.93
N GLU A 117 -22.15 18.33 -8.25
CA GLU A 117 -22.18 19.62 -8.95
C GLU A 117 -23.47 20.42 -8.75
N THR A 118 -24.45 19.87 -8.04
CA THR A 118 -25.70 20.58 -7.73
C THR A 118 -25.83 20.82 -6.22
N PRO A 119 -26.27 22.02 -5.78
CA PRO A 119 -26.45 22.35 -4.37
C PRO A 119 -27.40 21.42 -3.60
N THR A 120 -28.28 20.69 -4.31
CA THR A 120 -29.28 19.76 -3.74
C THR A 120 -29.03 18.28 -4.06
N GLY A 121 -28.32 17.96 -5.14
CA GLY A 121 -27.94 16.61 -5.63
C GLY A 121 -28.67 15.39 -5.04
N LEU A 122 -27.89 14.39 -4.60
CA LEU A 122 -28.29 13.10 -4.00
C LEU A 122 -29.25 13.18 -2.80
N TRP A 123 -29.63 14.38 -2.38
CA TRP A 123 -30.25 14.68 -1.10
C TRP A 123 -31.63 15.35 -1.26
N GLU A 124 -32.08 15.54 -2.50
CA GLU A 124 -33.41 16.05 -2.81
C GLU A 124 -34.49 15.12 -2.24
N GLY A 125 -35.34 15.65 -1.35
CA GLY A 125 -36.38 14.88 -0.67
C GLY A 125 -36.00 14.26 0.68
N HIS A 126 -34.74 14.39 1.13
CA HIS A 126 -34.30 13.93 2.45
C HIS A 126 -34.10 15.09 3.43
N THR A 127 -34.59 14.93 4.66
CA THR A 127 -34.30 15.88 5.74
C THR A 127 -32.88 15.67 6.26
N THR A 128 -32.27 16.72 6.83
CA THR A 128 -30.98 16.61 7.53
C THR A 128 -31.00 15.55 8.63
N GLN A 129 -32.14 15.35 9.29
CA GLN A 129 -32.34 14.30 10.28
C GLN A 129 -32.22 12.89 9.68
N ASN A 130 -32.86 12.65 8.53
CA ASN A 130 -32.80 11.36 7.83
C ASN A 130 -31.36 11.03 7.39
N LEU A 131 -30.62 12.04 6.91
CA LEU A 131 -29.23 11.88 6.48
C LEU A 131 -28.27 11.64 7.65
N ASN A 132 -28.50 12.32 8.77
CA ASN A 132 -27.73 12.09 9.99
C ASN A 132 -27.98 10.68 10.52
N GLN A 133 -29.22 10.19 10.52
CA GLN A 133 -29.51 8.81 10.93
C GLN A 133 -28.87 7.77 10.00
N ALA A 134 -28.84 8.03 8.69
CA ALA A 134 -28.23 7.11 7.72
C ALA A 134 -26.70 7.08 7.78
N SER A 135 -26.04 8.15 8.22
CA SER A 135 -24.58 8.28 8.25
C SER A 135 -23.93 8.06 9.63
N GLN A 136 -24.72 8.01 10.70
CA GLN A 136 -24.24 8.02 12.10
C GLN A 136 -23.37 6.82 12.53
N ASP A 137 -23.46 5.66 11.86
CA ASP A 137 -22.64 4.47 12.16
C ASP A 137 -21.93 3.93 10.91
N VAL A 138 -21.59 4.82 9.96
CA VAL A 138 -20.81 4.44 8.78
C VAL A 138 -19.34 4.77 9.02
N ILE A 139 -18.46 3.81 8.74
CA ILE A 139 -17.00 3.98 8.82
C ILE A 139 -16.47 4.01 7.39
N ILE A 140 -15.82 5.11 7.02
CA ILE A 140 -15.23 5.29 5.69
C ILE A 140 -13.73 4.99 5.79
N GLY A 141 -13.28 3.95 5.09
CA GLY A 141 -11.86 3.66 4.90
C GLY A 141 -11.32 4.44 3.71
N VAL A 142 -10.23 5.17 3.90
CA VAL A 142 -9.55 5.94 2.85
C VAL A 142 -8.15 5.36 2.66
N LEU A 143 -7.90 4.77 1.49
CA LEU A 143 -6.58 4.25 1.12
C LEU A 143 -5.85 5.33 0.31
N ASP A 144 -4.91 6.02 0.94
CA ASP A 144 -4.28 7.23 0.39
C ASP A 144 -2.90 7.47 1.05
N SER A 145 -2.29 8.64 0.86
CA SER A 145 -0.95 9.03 1.35
C SER A 145 -0.85 9.25 2.87
N GLY A 146 -1.88 8.90 3.63
CA GLY A 146 -1.98 9.11 5.08
C GLY A 146 -2.99 10.20 5.47
N VAL A 147 -2.87 10.71 6.69
CA VAL A 147 -3.70 11.82 7.20
C VAL A 147 -2.89 12.79 8.06
N TRP A 148 -3.27 14.08 8.03
CA TRP A 148 -2.80 15.09 8.98
C TRP A 148 -3.82 15.28 10.11
N PRO A 149 -3.69 14.54 11.23
CA PRO A 149 -4.74 14.42 12.25
C PRO A 149 -5.03 15.73 13.00
N GLU A 150 -4.08 16.68 13.02
CA GLU A 150 -4.26 17.98 13.66
C GLU A 150 -5.14 18.94 12.85
N SER A 151 -5.56 18.55 11.63
CA SER A 151 -6.47 19.36 10.82
C SER A 151 -7.82 19.53 11.54
N PRO A 152 -8.42 20.75 11.53
CA PRO A 152 -9.75 20.98 12.10
C PRO A 152 -10.83 20.05 11.53
N SER A 153 -10.66 19.56 10.30
CA SER A 153 -11.57 18.60 9.66
C SER A 153 -11.62 17.24 10.36
N PHE A 154 -10.68 16.91 11.24
CA PHE A 154 -10.68 15.68 12.03
C PHE A 154 -10.97 15.92 13.52
N ASN A 155 -11.50 17.10 13.85
CA ASN A 155 -12.03 17.36 15.18
C ASN A 155 -13.26 16.48 15.46
N ASP A 156 -13.34 15.94 16.67
CA ASP A 156 -14.37 14.99 17.09
C ASP A 156 -15.43 15.58 18.02
N ALA A 157 -15.52 16.91 18.12
CA ALA A 157 -16.55 17.57 18.89
C ALA A 157 -17.96 17.17 18.37
N GLY A 158 -18.80 16.72 19.30
CA GLY A 158 -20.15 16.24 18.98
C GLY A 158 -20.21 14.83 18.38
N MET A 159 -19.08 14.14 18.20
CA MET A 159 -19.08 12.74 17.75
C MET A 159 -19.50 11.79 18.88
N PRO A 160 -20.32 10.75 18.57
CA PRO A 160 -20.61 9.68 19.51
C PRO A 160 -19.36 8.83 19.79
N GLU A 161 -19.48 7.91 20.75
CA GLU A 161 -18.41 6.93 21.00
C GLU A 161 -18.14 6.05 19.77
N ILE A 162 -16.90 5.57 19.67
CA ILE A 162 -16.47 4.71 18.57
C ILE A 162 -17.37 3.45 18.55
N PRO A 163 -17.90 3.04 17.39
CA PRO A 163 -18.79 1.88 17.30
C PRO A 163 -18.14 0.63 17.89
N ALA A 164 -18.87 -0.10 18.75
CA ALA A 164 -18.34 -1.29 19.43
C ALA A 164 -17.92 -2.43 18.46
N ARG A 165 -18.38 -2.37 17.20
CA ARG A 165 -18.00 -3.28 16.10
C ARG A 165 -16.64 -2.93 15.48
N TRP A 166 -16.09 -1.75 15.75
CA TRP A 166 -14.77 -1.36 15.26
C TRP A 166 -13.69 -2.26 15.86
N ARG A 167 -12.79 -2.72 14.99
CA ARG A 167 -11.66 -3.60 15.33
C ARG A 167 -10.35 -3.09 14.74
N GLY A 168 -10.36 -1.91 14.11
CA GLY A 168 -9.15 -1.29 13.61
C GLY A 168 -8.30 -0.71 14.73
N GLU A 169 -7.16 -0.17 14.34
CA GLU A 169 -6.11 0.28 15.26
C GLU A 169 -5.60 1.65 14.85
N CYS A 170 -5.09 2.39 15.84
CA CYS A 170 -4.26 3.57 15.62
C CYS A 170 -2.80 3.16 15.75
N GLU A 171 -2.16 2.87 14.62
CA GLU A 171 -0.77 2.43 14.55
C GLU A 171 0.16 3.52 15.09
N THR A 172 1.12 3.11 15.93
CA THR A 172 2.07 4.04 16.54
C THR A 172 3.33 4.16 15.69
N SER A 173 3.72 5.40 15.38
CA SER A 173 5.03 5.74 14.83
C SER A 173 5.63 6.93 15.60
N PRO A 174 6.93 7.26 15.43
CA PRO A 174 7.57 8.38 16.14
C PRO A 174 6.86 9.73 15.98
N ASP A 175 6.23 9.96 14.83
CA ASP A 175 5.51 11.17 14.43
C ASP A 175 3.97 11.00 14.48
N PHE A 176 3.49 9.81 14.85
CA PHE A 176 2.07 9.47 14.95
C PHE A 176 1.79 8.66 16.24
N PRO A 177 1.74 9.31 17.42
CA PRO A 177 1.35 8.63 18.64
C PRO A 177 -0.15 8.27 18.65
N PRO A 178 -0.59 7.20 19.34
CA PRO A 178 -1.98 6.74 19.37
C PRO A 178 -3.03 7.78 19.70
N LYS A 179 -2.65 8.78 20.51
CA LYS A 179 -3.50 9.90 20.93
C LYS A 179 -3.97 10.79 19.79
N LEU A 180 -3.40 10.65 18.59
CA LEU A 180 -3.82 11.39 17.41
C LEU A 180 -5.08 10.80 16.77
N CYS A 181 -5.41 9.53 17.05
CA CYS A 181 -6.75 9.03 16.78
C CYS A 181 -7.71 9.49 17.88
N ASN A 182 -8.96 9.74 17.49
CA ASN A 182 -10.03 10.25 18.34
C ASN A 182 -11.38 9.68 17.88
N LYS A 183 -12.51 10.24 18.30
CA LYS A 183 -13.84 9.72 17.90
C LYS A 183 -14.23 10.03 16.45
N LYS A 184 -13.42 10.82 15.74
CA LYS A 184 -13.57 11.16 14.32
C LYS A 184 -12.62 10.35 13.44
N LEU A 185 -11.31 10.43 13.70
CA LEU A 185 -10.28 9.59 13.11
C LEU A 185 -10.06 8.38 14.03
N ILE A 186 -10.86 7.33 13.85
CA ILE A 186 -10.93 6.19 14.78
C ILE A 186 -9.83 5.14 14.56
N GLY A 187 -9.06 5.25 13.47
CA GLY A 187 -7.89 4.42 13.22
C GLY A 187 -7.06 4.95 12.07
N ALA A 188 -5.80 4.56 12.07
CA ALA A 188 -4.78 5.02 11.14
C ALA A 188 -3.72 3.92 11.03
N ARG A 189 -3.39 3.49 9.82
CA ARG A 189 -2.48 2.37 9.54
C ARG A 189 -1.55 2.75 8.40
N SER A 190 -0.34 2.19 8.39
CA SER A 190 0.63 2.41 7.31
C SER A 190 1.06 1.07 6.68
N PHE A 191 1.12 1.03 5.35
CA PHE A 191 1.52 -0.17 4.60
C PHE A 191 2.53 0.24 3.51
N SER A 192 3.80 0.38 3.86
CA SER A 192 4.84 0.93 2.97
C SER A 192 5.89 -0.06 2.51
N GLU A 193 5.89 -1.32 2.97
CA GLU A 193 6.96 -2.27 2.63
C GLU A 193 6.95 -2.64 1.14
N GLY A 194 5.78 -2.90 0.55
CA GLY A 194 5.66 -3.19 -0.88
C GLY A 194 6.17 -2.01 -1.73
N PHE A 195 5.75 -0.79 -1.39
CA PHE A 195 6.23 0.43 -2.04
C PHE A 195 7.75 0.58 -1.92
N ARG A 196 8.32 0.33 -0.73
CA ARG A 196 9.78 0.40 -0.50
C ARG A 196 10.54 -0.62 -1.36
N MET A 197 9.99 -1.81 -1.55
CA MET A 197 10.58 -2.83 -2.42
C MET A 197 10.50 -2.46 -3.91
N ALA A 198 9.40 -1.82 -4.34
CA ALA A 198 9.26 -1.31 -5.70
C ALA A 198 10.12 -0.07 -5.99
N SER A 199 10.49 0.70 -4.96
CA SER A 199 11.17 1.99 -5.08
C SER A 199 12.68 1.93 -4.82
N ILE A 200 13.30 0.75 -4.91
CA ILE A 200 14.74 0.55 -4.69
C ILE A 200 15.53 1.46 -5.65
N GLY A 201 16.11 2.53 -5.10
CA GLY A 201 16.84 3.57 -5.83
C GLY A 201 16.42 5.00 -5.46
N ASP A 202 15.21 5.18 -4.92
CA ASP A 202 14.76 6.45 -4.38
C ASP A 202 15.08 6.53 -2.88
N THR A 203 16.01 7.41 -2.50
CA THR A 203 16.58 7.48 -1.13
C THR A 203 15.70 8.24 -0.14
N GLN A 204 14.43 8.47 -0.45
CA GLN A 204 13.53 9.05 0.54
C GLN A 204 13.28 7.99 1.63
N GLU A 205 13.79 8.24 2.83
CA GLU A 205 13.37 7.50 4.03
C GLU A 205 11.85 7.69 4.18
N LEU A 206 11.08 6.75 3.64
CA LEU A 206 9.66 6.67 3.89
C LEU A 206 9.50 6.28 5.35
N VAL A 207 9.18 7.28 6.18
CA VAL A 207 8.79 7.04 7.56
C VAL A 207 7.57 6.12 7.52
N LYS A 208 7.65 4.97 8.20
CA LYS A 208 6.52 4.05 8.37
C LYS A 208 5.54 4.67 9.35
N SER A 209 4.66 5.49 8.81
CA SER A 209 3.73 6.33 9.56
C SER A 209 2.45 6.53 8.77
N ALA A 210 1.34 6.68 9.49
CA ALA A 210 0.08 7.08 8.89
C ALA A 210 -0.01 8.61 8.65
N ARG A 211 1.04 9.36 9.02
CA ARG A 211 1.10 10.81 8.80
C ARG A 211 1.21 11.13 7.32
N ASP A 212 0.33 12.02 6.87
CA ASP A 212 0.39 12.55 5.52
C ASP A 212 1.51 13.58 5.37
N LEU A 213 2.46 13.30 4.48
CA LEU A 213 3.52 14.23 4.08
C LEU A 213 3.28 14.82 2.69
N ASN A 214 2.25 14.37 1.97
CA ASN A 214 1.92 14.80 0.62
C ASN A 214 0.76 15.82 0.62
N GLY A 215 -0.26 15.57 1.43
CA GLY A 215 -1.48 16.37 1.53
C GLY A 215 -2.69 15.75 0.81
N HIS A 216 -2.47 14.85 -0.15
CA HIS A 216 -3.53 14.21 -0.92
C HIS A 216 -4.49 13.44 -0.01
N GLY A 217 -3.98 12.57 0.87
CA GLY A 217 -4.82 11.79 1.79
C GLY A 217 -5.62 12.65 2.77
N THR A 218 -5.02 13.71 3.29
CA THR A 218 -5.71 14.70 4.14
C THR A 218 -6.85 15.39 3.39
N HIS A 219 -6.59 15.80 2.14
CA HIS A 219 -7.60 16.45 1.30
C HIS A 219 -8.74 15.49 0.94
N THR A 220 -8.42 14.27 0.50
CA THR A 220 -9.40 13.24 0.15
C THR A 220 -10.26 12.84 1.35
N ALA A 221 -9.63 12.57 2.50
CA ALA A 221 -10.34 12.16 3.72
C ALA A 221 -11.23 13.28 4.27
N SER A 222 -10.77 14.54 4.25
CA SER A 222 -11.60 15.68 4.67
C SER A 222 -12.74 15.98 3.70
N THR A 223 -12.58 15.69 2.40
CA THR A 223 -13.67 15.79 1.42
C THR A 223 -14.73 14.70 1.66
N ALA A 224 -14.29 13.46 1.91
CA ALA A 224 -15.20 12.33 2.08
C ALA A 224 -15.95 12.38 3.42
N ALA A 225 -15.27 12.76 4.49
CA ALA A 225 -15.77 12.62 5.85
C ALA A 225 -15.29 13.71 6.81
N GLY A 226 -14.91 14.91 6.35
CA GLY A 226 -14.48 15.99 7.23
C GLY A 226 -15.58 16.50 8.16
N SER A 227 -15.21 16.90 9.37
CA SER A 227 -16.04 17.72 10.24
C SER A 227 -16.20 19.12 9.65
N ALA A 228 -17.33 19.78 9.93
CA ALA A 228 -17.57 21.14 9.42
C ALA A 228 -16.55 22.13 10.00
N VAL A 229 -15.88 22.87 9.12
CA VAL A 229 -14.88 23.90 9.50
C VAL A 229 -15.39 25.27 9.07
N ALA A 230 -15.69 26.14 10.03
CA ALA A 230 -16.10 27.51 9.74
C ALA A 230 -14.93 28.34 9.20
N ASN A 231 -15.22 29.26 8.27
CA ASN A 231 -14.25 30.18 7.68
C ASN A 231 -13.03 29.51 6.99
N ALA A 232 -13.21 28.29 6.47
CA ALA A 232 -12.21 27.64 5.64
C ALA A 232 -12.00 28.46 4.35
N SER A 233 -10.75 28.84 4.08
CA SER A 233 -10.37 29.62 2.90
C SER A 233 -8.97 29.24 2.43
N LEU A 234 -8.74 29.41 1.13
CA LEU A 234 -7.43 29.26 0.52
C LEU A 234 -6.97 30.65 0.07
N LEU A 235 -5.93 31.20 0.72
CA LEU A 235 -5.27 32.48 0.37
C LEU A 235 -5.94 33.82 0.79
N ASP A 236 -6.93 33.84 1.70
CA ASP A 236 -7.64 35.07 2.14
C ASP A 236 -6.83 36.07 3.00
N ARG A 237 -5.49 36.08 2.88
CA ARG A 237 -4.59 37.03 3.54
C ARG A 237 -3.90 38.04 2.60
N TRP A 238 -4.29 38.11 1.32
CA TRP A 238 -3.74 39.08 0.35
C TRP A 238 -4.76 40.07 -0.26
N GLY A 239 -5.97 40.23 0.31
CA GLY A 239 -7.01 41.06 -0.31
C GLY A 239 -7.89 41.91 0.61
N ARG A 240 -7.68 41.90 1.94
CA ARG A 240 -8.53 42.66 2.88
C ARG A 240 -7.88 43.91 3.45
N ASN A 241 -7.09 44.64 2.65
CA ASN A 241 -6.56 45.97 2.99
C ASN A 241 -6.31 46.85 1.74
N LEU A 242 -7.31 47.00 0.87
CA LEU A 242 -7.35 48.11 -0.10
C LEU A 242 -8.72 48.80 -0.06
N GLY A 243 -8.85 49.73 0.89
CA GLY A 243 -9.72 50.91 0.84
C GLY A 243 -11.22 50.73 1.18
N PRO A 244 -11.93 51.85 1.45
CA PRO A 244 -11.49 53.26 1.37
C PRO A 244 -10.73 53.78 2.60
#